data_AF-A0A9N7NYC0-F1
#
_entry.id   AF-A0A9N7NYC0-F1
#
_cell.length_a   1.000
_cell.length_b   1.000
_cell.length_c   1.000
_cell.angle_alpha   90.00
_cell.angle_beta   90.00
_cell.angle_gamma   90.00
#
_symmetry.space_group_name_H-M   'P 1'
#
loop_
_entity.id
_entity.type
_entity.pdbx_description
1 polymer ?
#
loop_
_entity_poly.entity_id
_entity_poly.type
_entity_poly.pdbx_seq_one_letter_code
_entity_poly.pdbx_strand_id
1 'polypeptide(L)'
;MTRFWRGKAVGPMIPSMYLDKQLENEKNHNLNILGPPTITSIDWLNQRHSKSVIYVSFGSLTELTAQQTEELTCALTACGKHFLWVVRLSEEPMLPLNFRHDVSDRGLVVSWAPQLEVLAHPAIGCFVTHCGWNSTLEGLCLGVPMVAMPQWTDQSTNAKLVRDVWGLGITATKDECGLVRKEEIMSCVRRVMEGDEGLLEPINEPT
;
A
#
# COMPACT_ATOMS: atom_id res chain seq x y z
N MET A 1 16.33 -6.73 37.23
CA MET A 1 16.43 -5.66 36.21
C MET A 1 15.03 -5.41 35.67
N THR A 2 14.27 -4.49 36.26
CA THR A 2 12.84 -4.37 35.97
C THR A 2 12.38 -2.92 35.87
N ARG A 3 11.83 -2.62 34.69
CA ARG A 3 10.69 -1.73 34.39
C ARG A 3 10.98 -0.23 34.24
N PHE A 4 11.31 0.22 33.01
CA PHE A 4 11.27 1.65 32.67
C PHE A 4 10.80 1.98 31.24
N TRP A 5 9.69 1.37 30.82
CA TRP A 5 8.84 2.01 29.81
C TRP A 5 7.44 2.13 30.38
N ARG A 6 7.02 3.36 30.67
CA ARG A 6 5.60 3.68 30.98
C ARG A 6 4.82 3.86 29.67
N GLY A 7 5.09 3.01 28.68
CA GLY A 7 4.40 3.03 27.40
C GLY A 7 2.93 2.70 27.60
N LYS A 8 2.06 3.54 27.07
CA LYS A 8 0.62 3.26 26.96
C LYS A 8 0.30 3.13 25.48
N ALA A 9 -0.38 2.05 25.10
CA ALA A 9 -0.97 1.96 23.78
C ALA A 9 -2.16 2.93 23.73
N VAL A 10 -2.09 3.91 22.83
CA VAL A 10 -3.13 4.94 22.63
C VAL A 10 -3.61 5.00 21.18
N GLY A 11 -3.13 4.08 20.35
CA GLY A 11 -3.50 3.98 18.95
C GLY A 11 -4.56 2.90 18.68
N PRO A 12 -4.87 2.65 17.39
CA PRO A 12 -4.30 3.34 16.23
C PRO A 12 -4.79 4.80 16.18
N MET A 13 -3.86 5.74 16.03
CA MET A 13 -4.22 7.15 15.83
C MET A 13 -4.60 7.30 14.36
N ILE A 14 -5.79 6.84 13.98
CA ILE A 14 -6.44 7.00 12.67
C ILE A 14 -7.74 7.79 12.93
N PRO A 15 -8.18 8.71 12.03
CA PRO A 15 -9.36 9.52 12.29
C PRO A 15 -10.60 8.66 12.52
N SER A 16 -11.44 9.06 13.49
CA SER A 16 -12.61 8.29 13.94
C SER A 16 -13.53 7.86 12.79
N MET A 17 -13.68 8.68 11.75
CA MET A 17 -14.50 8.35 10.58
C MET A 17 -14.12 7.03 9.88
N TYR A 18 -12.85 6.61 9.99
CA TYR A 18 -12.32 5.40 9.36
C TYR A 18 -12.27 4.20 10.31
N LEU A 19 -12.46 4.41 11.61
CA LEU A 19 -12.42 3.37 12.63
C LEU A 19 -13.82 3.03 13.15
N ASP A 20 -14.42 3.95 13.90
CA ASP A 20 -15.65 3.74 14.68
C ASP A 20 -16.81 4.64 14.27
N LYS A 21 -16.55 5.58 13.33
CA LYS A 21 -17.52 6.51 12.76
C LYS A 21 -18.24 7.38 13.79
N GLN A 22 -17.68 7.55 14.98
CA GLN A 22 -18.27 8.40 16.01
C GLN A 22 -18.19 9.89 15.65
N LEU A 23 -17.18 10.29 14.88
CA LEU A 23 -16.98 11.66 14.40
C LEU A 23 -16.88 11.69 12.87
N GLU A 24 -18.03 11.79 12.20
CA GLU A 24 -18.14 11.74 10.72
C GLU A 24 -17.41 12.88 9.98
N ASN A 25 -17.15 14.00 10.67
CA ASN A 25 -16.48 15.18 10.10
C ASN A 25 -14.95 15.16 10.23
N GLU A 26 -14.38 14.20 10.95
CA GLU A 26 -12.93 14.13 11.19
C GLU A 26 -12.25 13.28 10.11
N LYS A 27 -11.97 13.88 8.95
CA LYS A 27 -11.36 13.18 7.80
C LYS A 27 -9.85 13.27 7.69
N ASN A 28 -9.26 14.29 8.32
CA ASN A 28 -7.87 14.64 8.09
C ASN A 28 -6.99 14.11 9.21
N HIS A 29 -5.92 13.41 8.82
CA HIS A 29 -4.72 13.43 9.64
C HIS A 29 -4.07 14.81 9.56
N ASN A 30 -3.79 15.43 10.70
CA ASN A 30 -2.99 16.65 10.81
C ASN A 30 -1.51 16.46 10.35
N LEU A 31 -1.23 15.43 9.54
CA LEU A 31 0.07 15.03 9.00
C LEU A 31 0.01 14.85 7.47
N ASN A 32 -0.78 15.68 6.77
CA ASN A 32 -0.69 15.79 5.31
C ASN A 32 0.64 16.47 4.93
N ILE A 33 1.71 15.68 4.85
CA ILE A 33 3.08 16.14 4.53
C ILE A 33 3.20 16.58 3.06
N LEU A 34 2.23 16.24 2.21
CA LEU A 34 2.32 16.44 0.76
C LEU A 34 0.99 16.96 0.20
N GLY A 35 1.02 18.17 -0.37
CA GLY A 35 0.11 18.71 -1.38
C GLY A 35 -1.40 18.82 -1.08
N PRO A 36 -2.14 19.70 -1.80
CA PRO A 36 -3.60 19.70 -1.78
C PRO A 36 -4.15 18.44 -2.47
N PRO A 37 -5.34 17.94 -2.06
CA PRO A 37 -5.91 16.76 -2.65
C PRO A 37 -6.28 16.93 -4.11
N THR A 38 -5.70 16.08 -4.96
CA THR A 38 -6.12 15.93 -6.35
C THR A 38 -7.38 15.07 -6.36
N ILE A 39 -8.53 15.73 -6.56
CA ILE A 39 -9.88 15.16 -6.80
C ILE A 39 -9.84 13.97 -7.79
N THR A 40 -8.81 13.92 -8.64
CA THR A 40 -8.60 12.94 -9.70
C THR A 40 -8.48 11.48 -9.25
N SER A 41 -7.94 11.20 -8.06
CA SER A 41 -7.69 9.81 -7.63
C SER A 41 -8.97 9.07 -7.23
N ILE A 42 -9.83 9.71 -6.42
CA ILE A 42 -11.10 9.13 -5.98
C ILE A 42 -12.08 9.02 -7.15
N ASP A 43 -12.17 10.04 -8.00
CA ASP A 43 -13.03 9.99 -9.19
C ASP A 43 -12.65 8.88 -10.17
N TRP A 44 -11.35 8.59 -10.29
CA TRP A 44 -10.87 7.47 -11.08
C TRP A 44 -11.21 6.12 -10.43
N LEU A 45 -11.13 6.02 -9.10
CA LEU A 45 -11.49 4.81 -8.36
C LEU A 45 -13.00 4.52 -8.40
N ASN A 46 -13.86 5.54 -8.40
CA ASN A 46 -15.31 5.43 -8.51
C ASN A 46 -15.77 4.69 -9.78
N GLN A 47 -14.92 4.65 -10.81
CA GLN A 47 -15.20 4.01 -12.10
C GLN A 47 -14.70 2.55 -12.15
N ARG A 48 -14.20 2.01 -11.04
CA ARG A 48 -13.62 0.66 -10.98
C ARG A 48 -14.50 -0.28 -10.17
N HIS A 49 -14.42 -1.56 -10.51
CA HIS A 49 -15.13 -2.60 -9.77
C HIS A 49 -14.53 -2.78 -8.37
N SER A 50 -15.32 -3.35 -7.45
CA SER A 50 -14.83 -3.61 -6.10
C SER A 50 -13.65 -4.59 -6.13
N LYS A 51 -12.65 -4.34 -5.28
CA LYS A 51 -11.43 -5.15 -5.13
C LYS A 51 -10.67 -5.39 -6.44
N SER A 52 -10.77 -4.48 -7.42
CA SER A 52 -10.14 -4.63 -8.73
C SER A 52 -8.86 -3.80 -8.92
N VAL A 53 -8.52 -2.94 -7.97
CA VAL A 53 -7.42 -1.96 -8.08
C VAL A 53 -6.29 -2.30 -7.11
N ILE A 54 -5.06 -2.26 -7.62
CA ILE A 54 -3.83 -2.30 -6.84
C ILE A 54 -3.46 -0.87 -6.46
N TYR A 55 -3.38 -0.55 -5.17
CA TYR A 55 -2.80 0.70 -4.71
C TYR A 55 -1.31 0.51 -4.41
N VAL A 56 -0.46 1.42 -4.90
CA VAL A 56 1.00 1.34 -4.77
C VAL A 56 1.52 2.64 -4.15
N SER A 57 2.19 2.55 -3.01
CA SER A 57 2.82 3.71 -2.35
C SER A 57 4.01 3.31 -1.45
N PHE A 58 5.15 3.96 -1.69
CA PHE A 58 6.39 3.74 -0.94
C PHE A 58 6.67 4.85 0.11
N GLY A 59 5.64 5.62 0.46
CA GLY A 59 5.72 6.67 1.48
C GLY A 59 6.42 7.93 0.97
N SER A 60 6.86 8.78 1.90
CA SER A 60 7.45 10.10 1.58
C SER A 60 8.97 10.17 1.77
N LEU A 61 9.57 9.20 2.47
CA LEU A 61 10.98 9.25 2.88
C LEU A 61 11.90 8.33 2.06
N THR A 62 11.34 7.47 1.21
CA THR A 62 12.13 6.46 0.50
C THR A 62 11.91 6.52 -0.98
N GLU A 63 13.01 6.63 -1.72
CA GLU A 63 13.05 6.54 -3.17
C GLU A 63 13.37 5.12 -3.59
N LEU A 64 12.58 4.57 -4.52
CA LEU A 64 12.97 3.36 -5.22
C LEU A 64 14.18 3.65 -6.11
N THR A 65 15.02 2.65 -6.32
CA THR A 65 16.10 2.75 -7.31
C THR A 65 15.50 2.68 -8.72
N ALA A 66 16.20 3.22 -9.73
CA ALA A 66 15.76 3.13 -11.12
C ALA A 66 15.49 1.67 -11.57
N GLN A 67 16.34 0.74 -11.15
CA GLN A 67 16.18 -0.69 -11.44
C GLN A 67 14.92 -1.27 -10.77
N GLN A 68 14.64 -0.91 -9.52
CA GLN A 68 13.43 -1.39 -8.83
C GLN A 68 12.16 -0.76 -9.40
N THR A 69 12.22 0.51 -9.82
CA THR A 69 11.14 1.21 -10.54
C THR A 69 10.85 0.53 -11.87
N GLU A 70 11.89 0.14 -12.63
CA GLU A 70 11.74 -0.60 -13.88
C GLU A 70 11.01 -1.94 -13.66
N GLU A 71 11.47 -2.78 -12.72
CA GLU A 71 10.81 -4.05 -12.37
C GLU A 71 9.33 -3.85 -11.99
N LEU A 72 9.03 -2.79 -11.21
CA LEU A 72 7.67 -2.46 -10.80
C LEU A 72 6.80 -2.01 -11.98
N THR A 73 7.33 -1.16 -12.88
CA THR A 73 6.60 -0.72 -14.08
C THR A 73 6.28 -1.89 -15.02
N CYS A 74 7.23 -2.81 -15.19
CA CYS A 74 7.03 -4.04 -15.97
C CYS A 74 5.95 -4.93 -15.32
N ALA A 75 6.00 -5.12 -14.01
CA ALA A 75 5.02 -5.93 -13.28
C ALA A 75 3.59 -5.37 -13.38
N LEU A 76 3.43 -4.06 -13.14
CA LEU A 76 2.12 -3.39 -13.21
C LEU A 76 1.54 -3.38 -14.63
N THR A 77 2.40 -3.31 -15.64
CA THR A 77 1.99 -3.39 -17.04
C THR A 77 1.53 -4.81 -17.39
N ALA A 78 2.28 -5.82 -16.96
CA ALA A 78 2.05 -7.22 -17.31
C ALA A 78 0.94 -7.90 -16.48
N CYS A 79 0.61 -7.40 -15.28
CA CYS A 79 -0.42 -8.01 -14.43
C CYS A 79 -1.85 -7.84 -14.97
N GLY A 80 -2.07 -6.89 -15.88
CA GLY A 80 -3.38 -6.62 -16.49
C GLY A 80 -4.47 -6.15 -15.53
N LYS A 81 -4.13 -5.82 -14.27
CA LYS A 81 -5.05 -5.27 -13.28
C LYS A 81 -5.03 -3.73 -13.32
N HIS A 82 -6.09 -3.11 -12.83
CA HIS A 82 -6.09 -1.67 -12.62
C HIS A 82 -5.15 -1.30 -11.48
N PHE A 83 -4.45 -0.17 -11.58
CA PHE A 83 -3.59 0.28 -10.49
C PHE A 83 -3.60 1.80 -10.31
N LEU A 84 -3.44 2.22 -9.05
CA LEU A 84 -3.18 3.60 -8.66
C LEU A 84 -1.80 3.64 -8.00
N TRP A 85 -0.86 4.35 -8.60
CA TRP A 85 0.51 4.44 -8.09
C TRP A 85 0.89 5.88 -7.75
N VAL A 86 1.29 6.08 -6.50
CA VAL A 86 1.92 7.32 -6.03
C VAL A 86 3.41 7.31 -6.39
N VAL A 87 3.81 8.13 -7.34
CA VAL A 87 5.21 8.36 -7.75
C VAL A 87 5.57 9.80 -7.46
N ARG A 88 6.49 10.03 -6.52
CA ARG A 88 6.85 11.41 -6.15
C ARG A 88 7.52 12.12 -7.31
N LEU A 89 7.44 13.45 -7.31
CA LEU A 89 8.06 14.27 -8.36
C LEU A 89 9.57 14.03 -8.49
N SER A 90 10.26 13.64 -7.41
CA SER A 90 11.69 13.27 -7.46
C SER A 90 11.95 11.90 -8.08
N GLU A 91 10.97 11.00 -8.08
CA GLU A 91 11.04 9.66 -8.66
C GLU A 91 10.57 9.63 -10.12
N GLU A 92 9.90 10.69 -10.56
CA GLU A 92 9.40 10.86 -11.93
C GLU A 92 10.42 10.55 -13.03
N PRO A 93 11.70 10.98 -12.92
CA PRO A 93 12.71 10.69 -13.96
C PRO A 93 13.10 9.21 -14.05
N MET A 94 12.70 8.39 -13.07
CA MET A 94 12.99 6.94 -13.05
C MET A 94 11.94 6.13 -13.80
N LEU A 95 10.79 6.73 -14.14
CA LEU A 95 9.77 6.05 -14.91
C LEU A 95 10.23 5.87 -16.37
N PRO A 96 9.86 4.76 -17.03
CA PRO A 96 10.06 4.59 -18.46
C PRO A 96 9.44 5.75 -19.25
N LEU A 97 10.06 6.10 -20.37
CA LEU A 97 9.53 7.10 -21.29
C LEU A 97 8.10 6.72 -21.70
N ASN A 98 7.18 7.68 -21.66
CA ASN A 98 5.77 7.51 -21.99
C ASN A 98 4.96 6.56 -21.08
N PHE A 99 5.51 6.08 -19.96
CA PHE A 99 4.83 5.12 -19.08
C PHE A 99 3.38 5.51 -18.74
N ARG A 100 3.14 6.78 -18.38
CA ARG A 100 1.78 7.29 -18.09
C ARG A 100 0.81 7.16 -19.24
N HIS A 101 1.29 7.39 -20.46
CA HIS A 101 0.47 7.29 -21.66
C HIS A 101 0.12 5.82 -21.93
N ASP A 102 1.11 4.93 -21.83
CA ASP A 102 0.99 3.51 -22.18
C ASP A 102 0.11 2.70 -21.22
N VAL A 103 -0.13 3.23 -20.02
CA VAL A 103 -1.00 2.62 -19.01
C VAL A 103 -2.29 3.40 -18.79
N SER A 104 -2.54 4.51 -19.50
CA SER A 104 -3.64 5.44 -19.20
C SER A 104 -5.06 4.81 -19.22
N ASP A 105 -5.22 3.68 -19.91
CA ASP A 105 -6.45 2.87 -19.95
C ASP A 105 -6.72 2.12 -18.64
N ARG A 106 -5.66 1.75 -17.91
CA ARG A 106 -5.71 0.82 -16.75
C ARG A 106 -5.05 1.34 -15.48
N GLY A 107 -4.17 2.31 -15.59
CA GLY A 107 -3.32 2.82 -14.52
C GLY A 107 -3.48 4.32 -14.34
N LEU A 108 -3.48 4.76 -13.08
CA LEU A 108 -3.39 6.17 -12.72
C LEU A 108 -2.10 6.39 -11.93
N VAL A 109 -1.24 7.29 -12.41
CA VAL A 109 0.01 7.68 -11.73
C VAL A 109 -0.11 9.12 -11.24
N VAL A 110 -0.01 9.32 -9.93
CA VAL A 110 -0.15 10.62 -9.27
C VAL A 110 1.07 10.91 -8.40
N SER A 111 1.36 12.18 -8.14
CA SER A 111 2.45 12.58 -7.23
C SER A 111 2.07 12.50 -5.76
N TRP A 112 0.77 12.46 -5.48
CA TRP A 112 0.20 12.36 -4.15
C TRP A 112 -1.23 11.81 -4.22
N ALA A 113 -1.68 11.13 -3.16
CA ALA A 113 -3.05 10.68 -3.01
C ALA A 113 -3.49 10.76 -1.53
N PRO A 114 -4.79 10.99 -1.25
CA PRO A 114 -5.32 10.93 0.10
C PRO A 114 -5.39 9.47 0.56
N GLN A 115 -4.27 8.93 1.05
CA GLN A 115 -4.07 7.49 1.25
C GLN A 115 -5.17 6.81 2.07
N LEU A 116 -5.64 7.44 3.16
CA LEU A 116 -6.76 6.92 3.95
C LEU A 116 -8.05 6.80 3.14
N GLU A 117 -8.40 7.83 2.36
CA GLU A 117 -9.58 7.79 1.48
C GLU A 117 -9.43 6.74 0.37
N VAL A 118 -8.23 6.62 -0.20
CA VAL A 118 -7.90 5.61 -1.20
C VAL A 118 -8.04 4.21 -0.61
N LEU A 119 -7.41 3.93 0.53
CA LEU A 119 -7.46 2.62 1.18
C LEU A 119 -8.88 2.26 1.65
N ALA A 120 -9.70 3.25 2.02
CA ALA A 120 -11.09 3.02 2.40
C ALA A 120 -12.01 2.80 1.19
N HIS A 121 -11.53 3.05 -0.04
CA HIS A 121 -12.34 2.94 -1.25
C HIS A 121 -12.57 1.46 -1.62
N PRO A 122 -13.82 1.03 -1.92
CA PRO A 122 -14.15 -0.38 -2.16
C PRO A 122 -13.49 -1.00 -3.39
N ALA A 123 -12.97 -0.17 -4.30
CA ALA A 123 -12.23 -0.62 -5.49
C ALA A 123 -10.83 -1.17 -5.15
N ILE A 124 -10.24 -0.78 -4.01
CA ILE A 124 -8.92 -1.28 -3.62
C ILE A 124 -9.03 -2.75 -3.22
N GLY A 125 -8.23 -3.59 -3.87
CA GLY A 125 -8.12 -5.02 -3.57
C GLY A 125 -6.78 -5.41 -2.95
N CYS A 126 -5.73 -4.61 -3.18
CA CYS A 126 -4.38 -4.89 -2.72
C CYS A 126 -3.60 -3.59 -2.49
N PHE A 127 -2.83 -3.53 -1.41
CA PHE A 127 -1.91 -2.43 -1.11
C PHE A 127 -0.45 -2.91 -1.23
N VAL A 128 0.24 -2.49 -2.28
CA VAL A 128 1.70 -2.66 -2.41
C VAL A 128 2.36 -1.52 -1.64
N THR A 129 3.08 -1.87 -0.57
CA THR A 129 3.58 -0.89 0.39
C THR A 129 4.98 -1.23 0.87
N HIS A 130 5.72 -0.19 1.22
CA HIS A 130 6.99 -0.30 1.93
C HIS A 130 6.84 -0.79 3.38
N CYS A 131 5.62 -0.91 3.92
CA CYS A 131 5.35 -1.30 5.32
C CYS A 131 5.94 -0.33 6.37
N GLY A 132 5.97 0.97 6.08
CA GLY A 132 6.15 1.97 7.15
C GLY A 132 5.00 1.90 8.16
N TRP A 133 5.26 2.21 9.43
CA TRP A 133 4.30 1.98 10.51
C TRP A 133 2.93 2.65 10.28
N ASN A 134 2.90 3.91 9.83
CA ASN A 134 1.64 4.62 9.57
C ASN A 134 0.82 3.94 8.47
N SER A 135 1.41 3.69 7.29
CA SER A 135 0.74 3.00 6.18
C SER A 135 0.29 1.58 6.57
N THR A 136 1.07 0.89 7.40
CA THR A 136 0.71 -0.43 7.90
C THR A 136 -0.53 -0.35 8.79
N LEU A 137 -0.57 0.59 9.74
CA LEU A 137 -1.74 0.81 10.58
C LEU A 137 -2.99 1.18 9.77
N GLU A 138 -2.86 2.08 8.80
CA GLU A 138 -3.97 2.47 7.92
C GLU A 138 -4.55 1.26 7.17
N GLY A 139 -3.70 0.47 6.53
CA GLY A 139 -4.16 -0.72 5.80
C GLY A 139 -4.73 -1.80 6.71
N LEU A 140 -4.17 -2.01 7.91
CA LEU A 140 -4.71 -2.94 8.91
C LEU A 140 -6.11 -2.51 9.39
N CYS A 141 -6.27 -1.23 9.75
CA CYS A 141 -7.54 -0.71 10.25
C CYS A 141 -8.66 -0.79 9.20
N LEU A 142 -8.29 -0.67 7.92
CA LEU A 142 -9.22 -0.72 6.79
C LEU A 142 -9.34 -2.13 6.19
N GLY A 143 -8.66 -3.13 6.75
CA GLY A 143 -8.72 -4.52 6.29
C GLY A 143 -8.22 -4.73 4.86
N VAL A 144 -7.29 -3.90 4.39
CA VAL A 144 -6.74 -3.98 3.03
C VAL A 144 -5.56 -4.94 2.99
N PRO A 145 -5.62 -6.05 2.22
CA PRO A 145 -4.51 -6.98 2.06
C PRO A 145 -3.26 -6.32 1.48
N MET A 146 -2.08 -6.70 1.97
CA MET A 146 -0.82 -6.05 1.62
C MET A 146 0.17 -6.96 0.87
N VAL A 147 0.85 -6.37 -0.11
CA VAL A 147 2.13 -6.88 -0.63
C VAL A 147 3.22 -5.99 -0.07
N ALA A 148 3.97 -6.52 0.89
CA ALA A 148 5.05 -5.84 1.57
C ALA A 148 6.33 -5.86 0.73
N MET A 149 6.87 -4.68 0.45
CA MET A 149 8.14 -4.45 -0.24
C MET A 149 9.03 -3.52 0.59
N PRO A 150 9.59 -4.00 1.73
CA PRO A 150 10.33 -3.18 2.66
C PRO A 150 11.64 -2.65 2.06
N GLN A 151 11.97 -1.42 2.42
CA GLN A 151 13.15 -0.69 1.94
C GLN A 151 14.18 -0.50 3.05
N TRP A 152 13.79 0.01 4.22
CA TRP A 152 14.70 0.35 5.33
C TRP A 152 13.99 0.45 6.70
N THR A 153 14.73 0.77 7.76
CA THR A 153 14.22 0.98 9.14
C THR A 153 13.43 -0.20 9.74
N ASP A 154 12.23 0.06 10.22
CA ASP A 154 11.26 -0.83 10.85
C ASP A 154 10.49 -1.69 9.84
N GLN A 155 10.58 -1.38 8.55
CA GLN A 155 9.72 -1.91 7.50
C GLN A 155 9.82 -3.43 7.36
N SER A 156 11.02 -4.00 7.44
CA SER A 156 11.21 -5.46 7.38
C SER A 156 10.55 -6.17 8.56
N THR A 157 10.59 -5.57 9.75
CA THR A 157 9.92 -6.10 10.95
C THR A 157 8.41 -5.99 10.80
N ASN A 158 7.90 -4.85 10.34
CA ASN A 158 6.48 -4.63 10.10
C ASN A 158 5.94 -5.62 9.04
N ALA A 159 6.67 -5.81 7.93
CA ALA A 159 6.34 -6.78 6.88
C ALA A 159 6.23 -8.21 7.43
N LYS A 160 7.15 -8.59 8.33
CA LYS A 160 7.11 -9.88 9.02
C LYS A 160 5.86 -10.01 9.92
N LEU A 161 5.47 -8.96 10.63
CA LEU A 161 4.25 -8.96 11.45
C LEU A 161 2.98 -9.08 10.59
N VAL A 162 2.90 -8.30 9.50
CA VAL A 162 1.80 -8.35 8.54
C VAL A 162 1.59 -9.76 7.98
N ARG A 163 2.68 -10.46 7.66
CA ARG A 163 2.65 -11.81 7.09
C ARG A 163 2.46 -12.89 8.15
N ASP A 164 3.31 -12.94 9.16
CA ASP A 164 3.44 -14.09 10.07
C ASP A 164 2.51 -14.02 11.28
N VAL A 165 2.04 -12.82 11.65
CA VAL A 165 1.25 -12.61 12.89
C VAL A 165 -0.18 -12.18 12.57
N TRP A 166 -0.34 -11.19 11.70
CA TRP A 166 -1.67 -10.64 11.38
C TRP A 166 -2.35 -11.31 10.20
N GLY A 167 -1.61 -12.05 9.36
CA GLY A 167 -2.16 -12.76 8.22
C GLY A 167 -2.90 -11.86 7.22
N LEU A 168 -2.52 -10.58 7.11
CA LEU A 168 -3.15 -9.61 6.21
C LEU A 168 -2.26 -9.28 5.00
N GLY A 169 -1.25 -10.09 4.72
CA GLY A 169 -0.39 -9.84 3.57
C GLY A 169 0.76 -10.81 3.42
N ILE A 170 1.56 -10.55 2.40
CA ILE A 170 2.77 -11.32 2.07
C ILE A 170 3.94 -10.38 1.83
N THR A 171 5.16 -10.91 1.94
CA THR A 171 6.38 -10.14 1.67
C THR A 171 6.98 -10.59 0.36
N ALA A 172 7.20 -9.65 -0.55
CA ALA A 172 7.88 -9.93 -1.81
C ALA A 172 9.38 -10.11 -1.57
N THR A 173 9.93 -11.16 -2.16
CA THR A 173 11.30 -11.60 -1.91
C THR A 173 12.29 -10.89 -2.84
N LYS A 174 13.41 -10.42 -2.28
CA LYS A 174 14.51 -9.85 -3.05
C LYS A 174 15.41 -10.97 -3.59
N ASP A 175 15.92 -10.80 -4.80
CA ASP A 175 16.94 -11.66 -5.37
C ASP A 175 18.34 -11.41 -4.77
N GLU A 176 19.36 -12.09 -5.29
CA GLU A 176 20.75 -11.94 -4.84
C GLU A 176 21.31 -10.53 -5.05
N CYS A 177 20.74 -9.75 -5.97
CA CYS A 177 21.08 -8.36 -6.22
C CYS A 177 20.29 -7.38 -5.33
N GLY A 178 19.39 -7.87 -4.48
CA GLY A 178 18.54 -7.04 -3.63
C GLY A 178 17.31 -6.46 -4.35
N LEU A 179 16.97 -6.93 -5.55
CA LEU A 179 15.82 -6.48 -6.33
C LEU A 179 14.63 -7.42 -6.14
N VAL A 180 13.44 -6.85 -5.99
CA VAL A 180 12.19 -7.61 -6.13
C VAL A 180 11.84 -7.62 -7.62
N ARG A 181 11.99 -8.79 -8.24
CA ARG A 181 11.76 -8.98 -9.69
C ARG A 181 10.29 -8.87 -10.05
N LYS A 182 10.01 -8.49 -11.30
CA LYS A 182 8.64 -8.36 -11.81
C LYS A 182 7.83 -9.64 -11.64
N GLU A 183 8.44 -10.81 -11.82
CA GLU A 183 7.77 -12.10 -11.64
C GLU A 183 7.30 -12.30 -10.19
N GLU A 184 8.12 -11.88 -9.23
CA GLU A 184 7.78 -11.96 -7.80
C GLU A 184 6.69 -10.95 -7.44
N ILE A 185 6.77 -9.71 -7.95
CA ILE A 185 5.72 -8.69 -7.74
C ILE A 185 4.38 -9.20 -8.29
N MET A 186 4.37 -9.69 -9.53
CA MET A 186 3.17 -10.23 -10.18
C MET A 186 2.62 -11.43 -9.42
N SER A 187 3.48 -12.36 -9.01
CA SER A 187 3.11 -13.52 -8.21
C SER A 187 2.46 -13.09 -6.90
N CYS A 188 3.08 -12.17 -6.16
CA CYS A 188 2.55 -11.67 -4.91
C CYS A 188 1.19 -10.99 -5.07
N VAL A 189 1.09 -10.05 -6.02
CA VAL A 189 -0.15 -9.34 -6.32
C VAL A 189 -1.26 -10.31 -6.69
N ARG A 190 -0.97 -11.32 -7.53
CA ARG A 190 -1.94 -12.33 -7.94
C ARG A 190 -2.48 -13.11 -6.74
N ARG A 191 -1.59 -13.60 -5.87
CA ARG A 191 -1.96 -14.37 -4.66
C ARG A 191 -2.83 -13.57 -3.70
N VAL A 192 -2.54 -12.28 -3.55
CA VAL A 192 -3.31 -11.38 -2.68
C VAL A 192 -4.68 -11.04 -3.29
N MET A 193 -4.72 -10.74 -4.60
CA MET A 193 -5.94 -10.29 -5.29
C MET A 193 -6.92 -11.42 -5.62
N GLU A 194 -6.41 -12.63 -5.89
CA GLU A 194 -7.22 -13.78 -6.34
C GLU A 194 -7.50 -14.78 -5.21
N GLY A 195 -6.83 -14.63 -4.07
CA GLY A 195 -7.04 -15.44 -2.87
C GLY A 195 -6.49 -16.85 -3.02
N ASP A 196 -5.21 -17.05 -2.67
CA ASP A 196 -4.76 -18.39 -2.27
C ASP A 196 -5.37 -18.70 -0.89
N GLU A 197 -6.16 -19.77 -0.78
CA GLU A 197 -6.93 -20.20 0.40
C GLU A 197 -6.14 -20.35 1.72
N GLY A 198 -4.80 -20.25 1.69
CA GLY A 198 -3.93 -20.43 2.86
C GLY A 198 -3.28 -19.17 3.45
N LEU A 199 -3.60 -17.96 2.96
CA LEU A 199 -2.92 -16.72 3.41
C LEU A 199 -3.79 -15.77 4.24
N LEU A 200 -5.12 -15.89 4.18
CA LEU A 200 -6.08 -14.97 4.79
C LEU A 200 -7.10 -15.75 5.63
N GLU A 201 -6.64 -16.63 6.52
CA GLU A 201 -7.57 -17.19 7.51
C GLU A 201 -8.08 -16.04 8.39
N PRO A 202 -9.41 -15.84 8.51
CA PRO A 202 -9.93 -14.83 9.40
C PRO A 202 -9.46 -15.14 10.83
N ILE A 203 -8.92 -14.14 11.51
CA ILE A 203 -8.64 -14.21 12.95
C ILE A 203 -9.98 -14.51 13.62
N ASN A 204 -10.19 -15.76 14.04
CA ASN A 204 -11.35 -16.13 14.84
C ASN A 204 -11.36 -15.25 16.09
N GLU A 205 -12.48 -14.60 16.36
CA GLU A 205 -12.68 -13.86 17.60
C GLU A 205 -12.36 -14.78 18.79
N PRO A 206 -11.55 -14.34 19.77
CA PRO A 206 -11.35 -15.13 20.97
C PRO A 206 -12.68 -15.18 21.74
N THR A 207 -13.23 -16.38 21.86
CA THR A 207 -14.34 -16.72 22.77
C THR A 207 -13.98 -16.46 24.22
#